data_AF-A0A3S9A3H0-F1
#
_entry.id   AF-A0A3S9A3H0-F1
#
_cell.length_a   1.000
_cell.length_b   1.000
_cell.length_c   1.000
_cell.angle_alpha   90.00
_cell.angle_beta   90.00
_cell.angle_gamma   90.00
#
_symmetry.space_group_name_H-M   'P 1'
#
loop_
_entity.id
_entity.type
_entity.pdbx_description
1 polymer ?
#
loop_
_entity_poly.entity_id
_entity_poly.type
_entity_poly.pdbx_seq_one_letter_code
_entity_poly.pdbx_strand_id
1 'polypeptide(L)' 'MDMETVRLVQIVEKLVPELVPFLTERELNLNIVLRDGLAFLEPEDAVEIVQHSICEHQKEVLLQ' A
#
# COMPACT_ATOMS: atom_id res chain seq x y z
N MET A 1 17.10 -9.20 8.70
CA MET A 1 15.75 -8.61 8.58
C MET A 1 15.86 -7.64 7.44
N ASP A 2 15.54 -8.12 6.26
CA ASP A 2 15.76 -7.43 5.00
C ASP A 2 14.49 -6.65 4.70
N MET A 3 14.45 -5.40 5.17
CA MET A 3 13.32 -4.53 4.92
C MET A 3 13.36 -4.09 3.45
N GLU A 4 12.28 -4.36 2.73
CA GLU A 4 12.11 -3.97 1.34
C GLU A 4 11.12 -2.82 1.25
N THR A 5 11.55 -1.70 0.65
CA THR A 5 10.67 -0.58 0.36
C THR A 5 10.09 -0.74 -1.03
N VAL A 6 8.79 -0.98 -1.13
CA VAL A 6 8.05 -1.08 -2.38
C VAL A 6 7.00 0.01 -2.47
N ARG A 7 6.54 0.35 -3.67
CA ARG A 7 5.43 1.30 -3.82
C ARG A 7 4.09 0.60 -3.63
N LEU A 8 3.11 1.33 -3.09
CA LEU A 8 1.75 0.81 -2.91
C LEU A 8 1.16 0.32 -4.24
N VAL A 9 1.40 1.04 -5.34
CA VAL A 9 1.00 0.59 -6.68
C VAL A 9 1.52 -0.81 -7.02
N GLN A 10 2.74 -1.17 -6.63
CA GLN A 10 3.30 -2.49 -6.93
C GLN A 10 2.65 -3.60 -6.09
N ILE A 11 2.26 -3.28 -4.85
CA ILE A 11 1.49 -4.19 -3.99
C ILE A 11 0.12 -4.43 -4.60
N VAL A 12 -0.58 -3.34 -4.93
CA VAL A 12 -1.94 -3.37 -5.44
C VAL A 12 -1.97 -4.05 -6.81
N GLU A 13 -1.11 -3.68 -7.75
CA GLU A 13 -1.07 -4.31 -9.09
C GLU A 13 -0.78 -5.81 -9.05
N LYS A 14 0.02 -6.28 -8.08
CA LYS A 14 0.36 -7.71 -7.98
C LYS A 14 -0.66 -8.52 -7.21
N LEU A 15 -1.14 -8.01 -6.08
CA LEU A 15 -1.92 -8.79 -5.13
C LEU A 15 -3.42 -8.51 -5.23
N VAL A 16 -3.79 -7.25 -5.48
CA VAL A 16 -5.19 -6.78 -5.48
C VAL A 16 -5.43 -5.73 -6.57
N PRO A 17 -5.24 -6.09 -7.86
CA PRO A 17 -5.32 -5.13 -8.96
C PRO A 17 -6.70 -4.48 -9.09
N GLU A 18 -7.73 -5.10 -8.51
CA GLU A 18 -9.07 -4.55 -8.40
C GLU A 18 -9.14 -3.24 -7.62
N LEU A 19 -8.21 -2.97 -6.69
CA LEU A 19 -8.18 -1.74 -5.90
C LEU A 19 -7.44 -0.58 -6.59
N VAL A 20 -6.69 -0.84 -7.68
CA VAL A 20 -5.98 0.19 -8.45
C VAL A 20 -6.88 1.37 -8.87
N PRO A 21 -8.06 1.15 -9.49
CA PRO A 21 -8.94 2.26 -9.89
C PRO A 21 -9.61 3.00 -8.72
N PHE A 22 -9.57 2.45 -7.51
CA PHE A 22 -10.15 3.07 -6.32
C PHE A 22 -9.14 3.95 -5.56
N LEU A 23 -7.87 3.83 -5.91
CA LEU A 23 -6.77 4.57 -5.31
C LEU A 23 -6.43 5.82 -6.11
N THR A 24 -6.02 6.87 -5.42
CA THR A 24 -5.48 8.07 -6.07
C THR A 24 -4.02 7.91 -6.46
N GLU A 25 -3.53 8.66 -7.44
CA GLU A 25 -2.12 8.65 -7.83
C GLU A 25 -1.17 8.96 -6.65
N ARG A 26 -1.61 9.79 -5.70
CA ARG A 26 -0.83 10.08 -4.48
C ARG A 26 -0.67 8.84 -3.62
N GLU A 27 -1.75 8.08 -3.42
CA GLU A 27 -1.74 6.85 -2.61
C GLU A 27 -0.94 5.73 -3.30
N LEU A 28 -1.11 5.58 -4.61
CA LEU A 28 -0.34 4.63 -5.42
C LEU A 28 1.18 4.87 -5.36
N ASN A 29 1.60 6.13 -5.18
CA ASN A 29 3.01 6.51 -5.04
C ASN A 29 3.55 6.42 -3.61
N LEU A 30 2.79 5.88 -2.64
CA LEU A 30 3.26 5.70 -1.28
C LEU A 30 4.33 4.62 -1.20
N ASN A 31 5.36 4.88 -0.39
CA ASN A 31 6.42 3.92 -0.10
C ASN A 31 6.04 3.09 1.11
N ILE A 32 5.92 1.79 0.92
CA ILE A 32 5.57 0.80 1.94
C ILE A 32 6.82 -0.01 2.27
N VAL A 33 7.12 -0.12 3.55
CA VAL A 33 8.25 -0.91 4.04
C VAL A 33 7.73 -2.28 4.47
N LEU A 34 8.10 -3.31 3.72
CA LEU A 34 7.77 -4.70 4.00
C LEU A 34 8.94 -5.37 4.70
N ARG A 35 8.65 -6.19 5.73
CA ARG A 35 9.69 -6.86 6.52
C ARG A 35 10.27 -8.10 5.85
N ASP A 36 9.44 -8.83 5.10
CA ASP A 36 9.81 -10.04 4.35
C ASP A 36 9.78 -9.81 2.83
N GLY A 37 9.45 -8.58 2.40
CA GLY A 37 9.33 -8.21 0.99
C GLY A 37 7.99 -8.56 0.36
N LEU A 38 7.80 -8.11 -0.87
CA LEU A 38 6.53 -8.25 -1.60
C LEU A 38 6.18 -9.70 -1.93
N ALA A 39 7.17 -10.58 -2.01
CA ALA A 39 6.97 -12.00 -2.38
C ALA A 39 6.28 -12.84 -1.28
N PHE A 40 6.38 -12.40 -0.03
CA PHE A 40 5.77 -13.07 1.13
C PHE A 40 4.48 -12.38 1.60
N LEU A 41 4.09 -11.28 0.94
CA LEU A 41 2.90 -10.53 1.29
C LEU A 41 1.66 -11.23 0.72
N GLU A 42 0.74 -11.59 1.61
CA GLU A 42 -0.55 -12.18 1.24
C GLU A 42 -1.52 -11.10 0.71
N PRO A 43 -2.46 -11.48 -0.17
CA PRO A 43 -3.44 -10.52 -0.69
C PRO A 43 -4.31 -9.91 0.42
N GLU A 44 -4.63 -10.66 1.47
CA GLU A 44 -5.40 -10.16 2.61
C GLU A 44 -4.63 -9.06 3.38
N ASP A 45 -3.36 -9.31 3.72
CA ASP A 45 -2.47 -8.31 4.30
C ASP A 45 -2.25 -7.10 3.39
N ALA A 46 -2.15 -7.31 2.07
CA ALA A 46 -2.02 -6.23 1.12
C ALA A 46 -3.21 -5.27 1.14
N VAL A 47 -4.44 -5.79 1.26
CA VAL A 47 -5.65 -4.97 1.41
C VAL A 47 -5.60 -4.18 2.71
N GLU A 48 -5.16 -4.79 3.82
CA GLU A 48 -5.01 -4.09 5.09
C GLU A 48 -3.98 -2.95 5.00
N ILE A 49 -2.81 -3.21 4.40
CA ILE A 49 -1.77 -2.20 4.17
C ILE A 49 -2.30 -1.04 3.32
N VAL A 50 -3.04 -1.36 2.25
CA VAL A 50 -3.66 -0.37 1.37
C VAL A 50 -4.66 0.47 2.15
N GLN A 51 -5.60 -0.15 2.85
CA GLN A 51 -6.60 0.56 3.66
C GLN A 51 -5.95 1.41 4.75
N HIS A 52 -4.95 0.89 5.45
CA HIS A 52 -4.21 1.65 6.45
C HIS A 52 -3.48 2.85 5.83
N SER A 53 -2.82 2.65 4.69
CA SER A 53 -2.10 3.72 4.00
C SER A 53 -3.04 4.83 3.54
N ILE A 54 -4.18 4.46 2.94
CA ILE A 54 -5.26 5.37 2.53
C ILE A 54 -5.81 6.15 3.75
N CYS A 55 -6.18 5.45 4.82
CA CYS A 55 -6.79 6.05 6.01
C CYS A 55 -5.83 7.00 6.74
N GLU A 56 -4.58 6.60 6.92
CA GLU A 56 -3.57 7.44 7.58
C GLU A 56 -3.26 8.68 6.73
N HIS A 57 -3.10 8.53 5.41
CA HIS A 57 -2.92 9.69 4.52
C HIS A 57 -4.11 10.63 4.50
N GLN A 58 -5.34 10.10 4.44
CA GLN A 58 -6.55 10.93 4.48
C GLN A 58 -6.68 11.67 5.82
N LYS A 59 -6.32 11.03 6.95
CA LYS A 59 -6.29 11.70 8.26
C LYS A 59 -5.24 12.79 8.33
N GLU A 60 -4.05 12.58 7.78
CA GLU A 60 -3.02 13.62 7.72
C GLU A 60 -3.47 14.82 6.86
N VAL A 61 -4.16 14.57 5.74
CA VAL A 61 -4.70 15.64 4.88
C VAL A 61 -5.84 16.40 5.54
N LEU A 62 -6.71 15.73 6.31
CA LEU A 62 -7.83 16.36 7.02
C LEU A 62 -7.40 17.17 8.26
N LEU A 63 -6.17 16.99 8.74
CA LEU A 63 -5.61 17.69 9.90
C LEU A 63 -4.69 18.88 9.54
N GLN A 64 -4.54 19.21 8.24
CA GLN A 64 -3.84 20.41 7.75
C GLN A 64 -4.77 21.61 7.58
#